data_AF-A0A9W6ZHM4-F1
#
_entry.id   AF-A0A9W6ZHM4-F1
#
_cell.length_a   1.000
_cell.length_b   1.000
_cell.length_c   1.000
_cell.angle_alpha   90.00
_cell.angle_beta   90.00
_cell.angle_gamma   90.00
#
_symmetry.space_group_name_H-M   'P 1'
#
loop_
_entity.id
_entity.type
_entity.pdbx_description
1 polymer ?
#
loop_
_entity_poly.entity_id
_entity_poly.type
_entity_poly.pdbx_seq_one_letter_code
_entity_poly.pdbx_strand_id
1 'polypeptide(L)'
;MARIEFSHLTNQIYESLPDTGFSKCGCLKLAMSLEESAFAYDEYKELAPLIEDPSNLLFLSRKGVKEKLSEVDEREVYGGLYAKEGSQVDALRAAFALAERAEEAGANIVENIEVKKIERDEEKRVYKVSTACGKTWLSKKVVVASGAWVNEVLDPALHLPIIPIKGQMAICNGEPTPPSLQSLPVIYFFSSYMWWSSNKTSRAAKIKITDNENINHCYGKRGSDGRYYFGGDRLIPSHSRDYEVDEVNLRRTMNEKAFKSIPAIRDIFEGEQVGSWAGIMPFTEDGSPIMDKLDGEGLFVATGFGPEGITIGPGAMKFFGRWVADGGDMPPILQTFGMKGRFEKKNGENRG
;
A
#
# COMPACT_ATOMS: atom_id res chain seq x y z
N MET A 1 -15.81 -6.83 1.44
CA MET A 1 -16.28 -6.44 2.79
C MET A 1 -15.14 -6.12 3.75
N ALA A 2 -14.32 -7.07 4.21
CA ALA A 2 -13.28 -6.79 5.22
C ALA A 2 -12.34 -5.61 4.90
N ARG A 3 -11.84 -5.50 3.65
CA ARG A 3 -11.00 -4.37 3.22
C ARG A 3 -11.69 -3.00 3.32
N ILE A 4 -12.98 -2.93 3.01
CA ILE A 4 -13.77 -1.69 3.09
C ILE A 4 -13.89 -1.27 4.56
N GLU A 5 -14.21 -2.21 5.44
CA GLU A 5 -14.31 -1.97 6.88
C GLU A 5 -12.96 -1.54 7.48
N PHE A 6 -11.86 -2.21 7.12
CA PHE A 6 -10.52 -1.83 7.57
C PHE A 6 -10.13 -0.43 7.08
N SER A 7 -10.46 -0.08 5.83
CA SER A 7 -10.21 1.26 5.28
C SER A 7 -11.01 2.33 6.03
N HIS A 8 -12.29 2.07 6.29
CA HIS A 8 -13.15 2.99 7.05
C HIS A 8 -12.60 3.22 8.48
N LEU A 9 -12.24 2.16 9.18
CA LEU A 9 -11.64 2.26 10.52
C LEU A 9 -10.27 2.94 10.49
N THR A 10 -9.47 2.71 9.45
CA THR A 10 -8.17 3.36 9.28
C THR A 10 -8.32 4.88 9.13
N ASN A 11 -9.28 5.33 8.32
CA ASN A 11 -9.61 6.75 8.20
C ASN A 11 -10.03 7.36 9.54
N GLN A 12 -10.90 6.69 10.31
CA GLN A 12 -11.29 7.16 11.64
C GLN A 12 -10.09 7.25 12.61
N ILE A 13 -9.16 6.30 12.54
CA ILE A 13 -7.95 6.32 13.36
C ILE A 13 -7.10 7.54 12.99
N TYR A 14 -6.80 7.77 11.71
CA TYR A 14 -5.98 8.92 11.30
C TYR A 14 -6.64 10.27 11.59
N GLU A 15 -7.96 10.36 11.44
CA GLU A 15 -8.74 11.56 11.76
C GLU A 15 -8.75 11.86 13.27
N SER A 16 -8.63 10.82 14.11
CA SER A 16 -8.58 10.98 15.58
C SER A 16 -7.19 11.33 16.12
N LEU A 17 -6.14 11.15 15.32
CA LEU A 17 -4.76 11.38 15.74
C LEU A 17 -4.31 12.80 15.38
N PRO A 18 -3.53 13.47 16.25
CA PRO A 18 -2.98 14.77 15.92
C PRO A 18 -1.95 14.64 14.80
N ASP A 19 -1.85 15.70 14.00
CA ASP A 19 -0.72 15.95 13.10
C ASP A 19 -0.44 14.89 12.00
N THR A 20 -1.39 14.03 11.67
CA THR A 20 -1.19 12.97 10.65
C THR A 20 -1.12 13.49 9.20
N GLY A 21 -1.49 14.75 8.98
CA GLY A 21 -1.71 15.28 7.63
C GLY A 21 -2.90 14.62 6.91
N PHE A 22 -3.79 13.96 7.65
CA PHE A 22 -4.98 13.34 7.10
C PHE A 22 -5.92 14.37 6.46
N SER A 23 -6.43 14.06 5.28
CA SER A 23 -7.41 14.90 4.59
C SER A 23 -8.33 14.07 3.71
N LYS A 24 -9.63 14.37 3.74
CA LYS A 24 -10.64 13.86 2.81
C LYS A 24 -10.65 14.74 1.56
N CYS A 25 -9.68 14.54 0.67
CA CYS A 25 -9.47 15.36 -0.54
C CYS A 25 -10.14 14.78 -1.80
N GLY A 26 -10.77 13.62 -1.70
CA GLY A 26 -11.22 12.82 -2.83
C GLY A 26 -10.09 12.04 -3.49
N CYS A 27 -10.48 11.05 -4.28
CA CYS A 27 -9.59 10.21 -5.08
C CYS A 27 -10.18 10.07 -6.48
N LEU A 28 -9.38 10.32 -7.52
CA LEU A 28 -9.77 10.24 -8.91
C LEU A 28 -8.88 9.23 -9.63
N LYS A 29 -9.47 8.11 -10.05
CA LYS A 29 -8.81 7.14 -10.94
C LYS A 29 -9.05 7.55 -12.39
N LEU A 30 -7.99 7.82 -13.13
CA LEU A 30 -8.02 8.22 -14.54
C LEU A 30 -7.93 7.00 -15.45
N ALA A 31 -8.84 6.90 -16.42
CA ALA A 31 -8.76 5.93 -17.51
C ALA A 31 -8.13 6.62 -18.73
N MET A 32 -7.02 6.09 -19.23
CA MET A 32 -6.27 6.62 -20.38
C MET A 32 -6.52 5.84 -21.68
N SER A 33 -7.43 4.87 -21.65
CA SER A 33 -7.91 4.15 -22.84
C SER A 33 -9.39 3.79 -22.72
N LEU A 34 -10.01 3.37 -23.84
CA LEU A 34 -11.38 2.84 -23.83
C LEU A 34 -11.51 1.59 -22.97
N GLU A 35 -10.50 0.71 -23.00
CA GLU A 35 -10.46 -0.51 -22.20
C GLU A 35 -10.43 -0.19 -20.71
N GLU A 36 -9.56 0.75 -20.29
CA GLU A 36 -9.49 1.21 -18.91
C GLU A 36 -10.81 1.87 -18.45
N SER A 37 -11.51 2.57 -19.35
CA SER A 37 -12.79 3.20 -19.06
C SER A 37 -13.93 2.17 -18.91
N ALA A 38 -13.94 1.13 -19.75
CA ALA A 38 -14.87 0.01 -19.61
C ALA A 38 -14.64 -0.74 -18.29
N PHE A 39 -13.37 -1.01 -17.96
CA PHE A 39 -13.00 -1.62 -16.69
C PHE A 39 -13.38 -0.75 -15.48
N ALA A 40 -13.20 0.57 -15.57
CA ALA A 40 -13.66 1.51 -14.54
C ALA A 40 -15.18 1.45 -14.33
N TYR A 41 -15.96 1.26 -15.39
CA TYR A 41 -17.41 1.10 -15.30
C TYR A 41 -17.81 -0.23 -14.66
N ASP A 42 -17.08 -1.32 -14.93
CA ASP A 42 -17.28 -2.60 -14.25
C ASP A 42 -16.98 -2.49 -12.76
N GLU A 43 -15.86 -1.87 -12.38
CA GLU A 43 -15.52 -1.61 -10.96
C GLU A 43 -16.60 -0.74 -10.28
N TYR A 44 -17.11 0.30 -10.95
CA TYR A 44 -18.21 1.12 -10.45
C TYR A 44 -19.46 0.27 -10.14
N LYS A 45 -19.89 -0.61 -11.06
CA LYS A 45 -21.06 -1.47 -10.86
C LYS A 45 -20.89 -2.44 -9.68
N GLU A 46 -19.67 -2.92 -9.45
CA GLU A 46 -19.37 -3.82 -8.33
C GLU A 46 -19.34 -3.08 -6.99
N LEU A 47 -18.72 -1.89 -6.95
CA LEU A 47 -18.50 -1.16 -5.70
C LEU A 47 -19.68 -0.29 -5.27
N ALA A 48 -20.38 0.37 -6.20
CA ALA A 48 -21.45 1.31 -5.86
C ALA A 48 -22.55 0.70 -4.96
N PRO A 49 -22.99 -0.56 -5.15
CA PRO A 49 -23.96 -1.20 -4.25
C PRO A 49 -23.43 -1.50 -2.84
N LEU A 50 -22.12 -1.48 -2.63
CA LEU A 50 -21.47 -1.78 -1.35
C LEU A 50 -21.18 -0.52 -0.53
N ILE A 51 -21.36 0.67 -1.10
CA ILE A 51 -21.13 1.95 -0.44
C ILE A 51 -22.44 2.44 0.15
N GLU A 52 -22.39 2.91 1.39
CA GLU A 52 -23.58 3.37 2.13
C GLU A 52 -24.29 4.54 1.43
N ASP A 53 -23.51 5.53 0.95
CA ASP A 53 -23.99 6.60 0.08
C ASP A 53 -23.39 6.45 -1.33
N PRO A 54 -24.14 5.93 -2.31
CA PRO A 54 -23.66 5.77 -3.69
C PRO A 54 -23.20 7.08 -4.35
N SER A 55 -23.64 8.25 -3.87
CA SER A 55 -23.17 9.55 -4.39
C SER A 55 -21.68 9.82 -4.12
N ASN A 56 -21.08 9.03 -3.21
CA ASN A 56 -19.65 9.09 -2.93
C ASN A 56 -18.77 8.41 -3.99
N LEU A 57 -19.34 7.66 -4.94
CA LEU A 57 -18.60 7.04 -6.04
C LEU A 57 -19.24 7.41 -7.37
N LEU A 58 -18.50 8.12 -8.22
CA LEU A 58 -19.01 8.61 -9.51
C LEU A 58 -18.19 8.06 -10.66
N PHE A 59 -18.83 7.37 -11.60
CA PHE A 59 -18.26 7.11 -12.91
C PHE A 59 -18.37 8.37 -13.77
N LEU A 60 -17.24 8.86 -14.28
CA LEU A 60 -17.12 10.14 -14.97
C LEU A 60 -16.80 9.94 -16.45
N SER A 61 -17.44 10.74 -17.30
CA SER A 61 -17.01 10.94 -18.69
C SER A 61 -15.76 11.81 -18.76
N ARG A 62 -15.17 11.98 -19.95
CA ARG A 62 -14.04 12.89 -20.19
C ARG A 62 -14.31 14.31 -19.66
N LYS A 63 -15.48 14.85 -19.99
CA LYS A 63 -15.93 16.16 -19.53
C LYS A 63 -16.06 16.20 -18.00
N GLY A 64 -16.62 15.15 -17.38
CA GLY A 64 -16.73 15.06 -15.93
C GLY A 64 -15.36 15.04 -15.23
N VAL A 65 -14.36 14.37 -15.82
CA VAL A 65 -12.98 14.42 -15.35
C VAL A 65 -12.41 15.84 -15.47
N LYS A 66 -12.60 16.51 -16.61
CA LYS A 66 -12.14 17.90 -16.85
C LYS A 66 -12.78 18.91 -15.88
N GLU A 67 -14.04 18.71 -15.51
CA GLU A 67 -14.72 19.54 -14.50
C GLU A 67 -14.13 19.35 -13.10
N LYS A 68 -13.60 18.17 -12.78
CA LYS A 68 -12.94 17.88 -11.50
C LYS A 68 -11.47 18.26 -11.47
N LEU A 69 -10.78 18.11 -12.60
CA LEU A 69 -9.36 18.38 -12.77
C LEU A 69 -9.16 19.19 -14.04
N SER A 70 -9.21 20.52 -13.92
CA SER A 70 -9.23 21.41 -15.09
C SER A 70 -7.91 21.39 -15.87
N GLU A 71 -6.81 20.98 -15.26
CA GLU A 71 -5.50 20.86 -15.90
C GLU A 71 -5.32 19.55 -16.69
N VAL A 72 -6.29 18.64 -16.67
CA VAL A 72 -6.23 17.39 -17.46
C VAL A 72 -6.31 17.69 -18.96
N ASP A 73 -5.55 16.98 -19.78
CA ASP A 73 -5.75 16.95 -21.23
C ASP A 73 -6.89 15.98 -21.57
N GLU A 74 -8.04 16.53 -21.95
CA GLU A 74 -9.25 15.75 -22.27
C GLU A 74 -9.01 14.73 -23.41
N ARG A 75 -8.01 14.96 -24.27
CA ARG A 75 -7.68 14.05 -25.37
C ARG A 75 -7.07 12.74 -24.88
N GLU A 76 -6.34 12.80 -23.76
CA GLU A 76 -5.56 11.70 -23.19
C GLU A 76 -6.33 10.86 -22.16
N VAL A 77 -7.53 11.30 -21.76
CA VAL A 77 -8.39 10.60 -20.79
C VAL A 77 -9.71 10.17 -21.42
N TYR A 78 -10.20 8.99 -21.07
CA TYR A 78 -11.42 8.36 -21.61
C TYR A 78 -12.55 8.28 -20.57
N GLY A 79 -12.35 8.88 -19.40
CA GLY A 79 -13.24 8.85 -18.26
C GLY A 79 -12.47 8.58 -16.97
N GLY A 80 -13.20 8.27 -15.90
CA GLY A 80 -12.59 7.93 -14.63
C GLY A 80 -13.60 7.53 -13.56
N LEU A 81 -13.08 7.18 -12.40
CA LEU A 81 -13.86 6.87 -11.21
C LEU A 81 -13.44 7.82 -10.10
N TYR A 82 -14.40 8.60 -9.60
CA TYR A 82 -14.16 9.57 -8.54
C TYR A 82 -14.81 9.11 -7.24
N ALA A 83 -13.98 8.86 -6.22
CA ALA A 83 -14.41 8.63 -4.85
C ALA A 83 -14.33 9.94 -4.06
N LYS A 84 -15.48 10.53 -3.72
CA LYS A 84 -15.58 11.83 -3.03
C LYS A 84 -14.94 11.80 -1.65
N GLU A 85 -15.13 10.70 -0.92
CA GLU A 85 -14.54 10.48 0.40
C GLU A 85 -13.15 9.83 0.34
N GLY A 86 -12.54 9.75 -0.85
CA GLY A 86 -11.15 9.40 -0.98
C GLY A 86 -10.29 10.28 -0.07
N SER A 87 -9.33 9.66 0.60
CA SER A 87 -8.50 10.32 1.61
C SER A 87 -7.02 10.17 1.30
N GLN A 88 -6.23 11.01 1.93
CA GLN A 88 -4.79 10.85 2.00
C GLN A 88 -4.31 11.07 3.43
N VAL A 89 -3.11 10.59 3.71
CA VAL A 89 -2.38 10.83 4.95
C VAL A 89 -0.89 10.99 4.63
N ASP A 90 -0.15 11.68 5.51
CA ASP A 90 1.31 11.60 5.51
C ASP A 90 1.72 10.33 6.24
N ALA A 91 2.36 9.39 5.54
CA ALA A 91 2.66 8.07 6.09
C ALA A 91 3.65 8.14 7.27
N LEU A 92 4.61 9.06 7.22
CA LEU A 92 5.62 9.21 8.27
C LEU A 92 4.99 9.83 9.51
N ARG A 93 4.23 10.92 9.35
CA ARG A 93 3.54 11.57 10.48
C ARG A 93 2.48 10.66 11.10
N ALA A 94 1.75 9.90 10.29
CA ALA A 94 0.82 8.90 10.78
C ALA A 94 1.50 7.79 11.60
N ALA A 95 2.66 7.31 11.16
CA ALA A 95 3.43 6.31 11.91
C ALA A 95 3.90 6.87 13.25
N PHE A 96 4.42 8.10 13.29
CA PHE A 96 4.81 8.77 14.54
C PHE A 96 3.63 9.01 15.47
N ALA A 97 2.51 9.53 14.96
CA ALA A 97 1.31 9.75 15.79
C ALA A 97 0.74 8.45 16.37
N LEU A 98 0.81 7.34 15.62
CA LEU A 98 0.44 6.01 16.13
C LEU A 98 1.42 5.52 17.20
N ALA A 99 2.72 5.75 17.02
CA ALA A 99 3.77 5.38 17.97
C ALA A 99 3.61 6.14 19.30
N GLU A 100 3.46 7.47 19.25
CA GLU A 100 3.20 8.32 20.41
C GLU A 100 1.95 7.85 21.16
N ARG A 101 0.87 7.57 20.42
CA ARG A 101 -0.37 7.09 21.03
C ARG A 101 -0.21 5.73 21.70
N ALA A 102 0.64 4.86 21.16
CA ALA A 102 0.96 3.58 21.77
C ALA A 102 1.77 3.75 23.06
N GLU A 103 2.76 4.66 23.08
CA GLU A 103 3.55 4.98 24.28
C GLU A 103 2.70 5.60 25.39
N GLU A 104 1.79 6.52 25.06
CA GLU A 104 0.80 7.06 26.00
C GLU A 104 -0.07 5.96 26.62
N ALA A 105 -0.33 4.90 25.87
CA ALA A 105 -1.08 3.73 26.33
C ALA A 105 -0.20 2.70 27.09
N GLY A 106 1.09 2.99 27.29
CA GLY A 106 2.04 2.18 28.05
C GLY A 106 2.91 1.23 27.24
N ALA A 107 2.94 1.35 25.90
CA ALA A 107 3.90 0.61 25.08
C ALA A 107 5.32 1.15 25.30
N ASN A 108 6.32 0.27 25.22
CA ASN A 108 7.72 0.67 25.19
C ASN A 108 8.23 0.50 23.76
N ILE A 109 8.61 1.61 23.11
CA ILE A 109 9.20 1.59 21.78
C ILE A 109 10.72 1.66 21.93
N VAL A 110 11.42 0.70 21.32
CA VAL A 110 12.88 0.62 21.36
C VAL A 110 13.41 0.55 19.93
N GLU A 111 13.93 1.68 19.46
CA GLU A 111 14.50 1.81 18.11
C GLU A 111 15.99 1.50 18.08
N ASN A 112 16.56 1.44 16.87
CA ASN A 112 17.97 1.10 16.62
C ASN A 112 18.38 -0.28 17.19
N ILE A 113 17.41 -1.20 17.28
CA ILE A 113 17.61 -2.57 17.74
C ILE A 113 17.18 -3.54 16.63
N GLU A 114 18.16 -4.05 15.89
CA GLU A 114 17.89 -5.05 14.87
C GLU A 114 17.69 -6.44 15.50
N VAL A 115 16.49 -7.01 15.33
CA VAL A 115 16.21 -8.41 15.68
C VAL A 115 16.92 -9.32 14.67
N LYS A 116 17.68 -10.29 15.16
CA LYS A 116 18.40 -11.28 14.34
C LYS A 116 17.77 -12.66 14.36
N LYS A 117 17.09 -13.01 15.46
CA LYS A 117 16.52 -14.35 15.61
C LYS A 117 15.37 -14.35 16.60
N ILE A 118 14.31 -15.09 16.28
CA ILE A 118 13.21 -15.41 17.18
C ILE A 118 13.20 -16.92 17.35
N GLU A 119 13.35 -17.40 18.58
CA GLU A 119 13.42 -18.83 18.89
C GLU A 119 12.51 -19.18 20.07
N ARG A 120 11.96 -20.39 20.06
CA ARG A 120 11.18 -20.91 21.19
C ARG A 120 12.12 -21.42 22.27
N ASP A 121 11.89 -20.98 23.50
CA ASP A 121 12.45 -21.56 24.71
C ASP A 121 11.40 -22.54 25.25
N GLU A 122 11.58 -23.83 24.96
CA GLU A 122 10.65 -24.92 25.31
C GLU A 122 10.48 -25.06 26.83
N GLU A 123 11.56 -24.89 27.60
CA GLU A 123 11.54 -25.03 29.06
C GLU A 123 10.69 -23.94 29.70
N LYS A 124 10.84 -22.69 29.24
CA LYS A 124 10.09 -21.55 29.78
C LYS A 124 8.75 -21.31 29.09
N ARG A 125 8.50 -22.00 27.97
CA ARG A 125 7.33 -21.80 27.11
C ARG A 125 7.14 -20.33 26.71
N VAL A 126 8.24 -19.69 26.32
CA VAL A 126 8.29 -18.31 25.80
C VAL A 126 9.12 -18.27 24.53
N TYR A 127 8.99 -17.19 23.77
CA TYR A 127 9.93 -16.86 22.71
C TYR A 127 11.03 -15.98 23.24
N LYS A 128 12.25 -16.26 22.79
CA LYS A 128 13.41 -15.41 22.96
C LYS A 128 13.67 -14.65 21.67
N VAL A 129 13.61 -13.32 21.75
CA VAL A 129 13.96 -12.41 20.67
C VAL A 129 15.38 -11.94 20.89
N SER A 130 16.29 -12.37 20.01
CA SER A 130 17.71 -12.03 20.08
C SER A 130 18.06 -10.96 19.06
N THR A 131 18.90 -10.00 19.46
CA THR A 131 19.19 -8.79 18.67
C THR A 131 20.67 -8.63 18.39
N ALA A 132 21.01 -7.84 17.37
CA ALA A 132 22.39 -7.61 16.94
C ALA A 132 23.29 -7.04 18.04
N CYS A 133 22.73 -6.24 18.95
CA CYS A 133 23.44 -5.64 20.07
C CYS A 133 23.57 -6.55 21.30
N GLY A 134 23.14 -7.82 21.20
CA GLY A 134 23.19 -8.79 22.29
C GLY A 134 22.06 -8.69 23.32
N LYS A 135 21.22 -7.64 23.27
CA LYS A 135 20.01 -7.57 24.10
C LYS A 135 19.02 -8.67 23.70
N THR A 136 18.31 -9.20 24.68
CA THR A 136 17.30 -10.23 24.48
C THR A 136 16.02 -9.90 25.23
N TRP A 137 14.89 -10.28 24.64
CA TRP A 137 13.57 -10.17 25.25
C TRP A 137 12.91 -11.53 25.30
N LEU A 138 12.17 -11.80 26.38
CA LEU A 138 11.37 -12.99 26.55
C LEU A 138 9.89 -12.60 26.52
N SER A 139 9.09 -13.27 25.69
CA SER A 139 7.65 -13.03 25.63
C SER A 139 6.87 -14.31 25.35
N LYS A 140 5.69 -14.45 25.94
CA LYS A 140 4.77 -15.55 25.62
C LYS A 140 4.18 -15.44 24.21
N LYS A 141 4.01 -14.20 23.72
CA LYS A 141 3.45 -13.89 22.41
C LYS A 141 4.39 -12.96 21.66
N VAL A 142 4.66 -13.27 20.40
CA VAL A 142 5.50 -12.45 19.51
C VAL A 142 4.74 -12.23 18.21
N VAL A 143 4.66 -10.97 17.79
CA VAL A 143 4.11 -10.58 16.48
C VAL A 143 5.27 -10.14 15.61
N VAL A 144 5.42 -10.78 14.45
CA VAL A 144 6.39 -10.37 13.44
C VAL A 144 5.70 -9.47 12.40
N ALA A 145 6.07 -8.19 12.39
CA ALA A 145 5.52 -7.18 11.48
C ALA A 145 6.62 -6.44 10.70
N SER A 146 7.75 -7.11 10.42
CA SER A 146 8.93 -6.52 9.75
C SER A 146 8.79 -6.40 8.22
N GLY A 147 7.56 -6.32 7.70
CA GLY A 147 7.29 -6.08 6.29
C GLY A 147 8.04 -7.03 5.36
N ALA A 148 8.83 -6.46 4.43
CA ALA A 148 9.56 -7.22 3.43
C ALA A 148 10.71 -8.07 4.00
N TRP A 149 11.14 -7.77 5.23
CA TRP A 149 12.23 -8.46 5.93
C TRP A 149 11.74 -9.56 6.87
N VAL A 150 10.46 -9.97 6.77
CA VAL A 150 9.86 -11.00 7.63
C VAL A 150 10.66 -12.32 7.62
N ASN A 151 11.16 -12.73 6.47
CA ASN A 151 11.90 -13.98 6.32
C ASN A 151 13.36 -13.89 6.82
N GLU A 152 13.84 -12.70 7.17
CA GLU A 152 15.18 -12.53 7.75
C GLU A 152 15.21 -12.80 9.26
N VAL A 153 14.04 -12.75 9.92
CA VAL A 153 13.92 -12.91 11.38
C VAL A 153 13.22 -14.21 11.79
N LEU A 154 12.45 -14.81 10.87
CA LEU A 154 11.75 -16.08 11.09
C LEU A 154 12.69 -17.28 10.94
N ASP A 155 12.32 -18.38 11.59
CA ASP A 155 12.93 -19.68 11.31
C ASP A 155 12.73 -20.06 9.84
N PRO A 156 13.76 -20.58 9.14
CA PRO A 156 13.63 -21.03 7.74
C PRO A 156 12.49 -22.02 7.47
N ALA A 157 12.08 -22.81 8.47
CA ALA A 157 10.94 -23.72 8.37
C ALA A 157 9.59 -22.98 8.28
N LEU A 158 9.53 -21.73 8.72
CA LEU A 158 8.35 -20.85 8.71
C LEU A 158 8.40 -19.82 7.56
N HIS A 159 9.23 -20.07 6.55
CA HIS A 159 9.40 -19.15 5.42
C HIS A 159 8.07 -18.77 4.76
N LEU A 160 7.83 -17.48 4.62
CA LEU A 160 6.60 -16.92 4.06
C LEU A 160 6.78 -16.50 2.60
N PRO A 161 5.75 -16.61 1.75
CA PRO A 161 5.81 -16.22 0.34
C PRO A 161 5.70 -14.69 0.18
N ILE A 162 6.61 -13.95 0.81
CA ILE A 162 6.73 -12.50 0.71
C ILE A 162 7.76 -12.14 -0.33
N ILE A 163 7.37 -11.22 -1.21
CA ILE A 163 8.17 -10.81 -2.33
C ILE A 163 8.38 -9.29 -2.25
N PRO A 164 9.63 -8.84 -2.05
CA PRO A 164 9.97 -7.43 -1.97
C PRO A 164 9.79 -6.73 -3.32
N ILE A 165 9.13 -5.56 -3.31
CA ILE A 165 8.92 -4.73 -4.50
C ILE A 165 9.30 -3.29 -4.21
N LYS A 166 10.16 -2.72 -5.06
CA LYS A 166 10.60 -1.34 -4.93
C LYS A 166 9.59 -0.39 -5.56
N GLY A 167 9.00 0.48 -4.77
CA GLY A 167 8.24 1.63 -5.24
C GLY A 167 9.10 2.88 -5.25
N GLN A 168 8.89 3.78 -6.21
CA GLN A 168 9.61 5.05 -6.28
C GLN A 168 8.70 6.22 -6.61
N MET A 169 9.05 7.39 -6.10
CA MET A 169 8.29 8.63 -6.23
C MET A 169 9.23 9.78 -6.60
N ALA A 170 8.79 10.63 -7.51
CA ALA A 170 9.36 11.93 -7.78
C ALA A 170 8.67 12.99 -6.93
N ILE A 171 9.41 14.01 -6.50
CA ILE A 171 8.95 15.11 -5.66
C ILE A 171 9.29 16.44 -6.35
N CYS A 172 8.32 17.33 -6.48
CA CYS A 172 8.55 18.71 -6.92
C CYS A 172 7.91 19.73 -5.97
N ASN A 173 8.40 20.95 -6.03
CA ASN A 173 7.78 22.06 -5.31
C ASN A 173 6.39 22.35 -5.88
N GLY A 174 5.47 22.75 -5.00
CA GLY A 174 4.11 23.02 -5.41
C GLY A 174 3.91 24.40 -6.03
N GLU A 175 4.80 25.36 -5.81
CA GLU A 175 4.48 26.77 -6.09
C GLU A 175 5.17 27.31 -7.35
N PRO A 176 4.44 28.09 -8.19
CA PRO A 176 3.02 28.45 -8.08
C PRO A 176 2.08 27.30 -8.51
N THR A 177 1.06 27.01 -7.70
CA THR A 177 0.07 25.95 -8.00
C THR A 177 -1.15 26.48 -8.79
N PRO A 178 -1.51 25.88 -9.94
CA PRO A 178 -2.79 26.09 -10.62
C PRO A 178 -4.03 25.77 -9.75
N PRO A 179 -5.18 26.46 -9.91
CA PRO A 179 -6.30 26.37 -8.96
C PRO A 179 -6.82 24.96 -8.65
N SER A 180 -7.09 24.10 -9.64
CA SER A 180 -7.60 22.74 -9.32
C SER A 180 -6.51 21.79 -8.83
N LEU A 181 -5.24 22.15 -8.98
CA LEU A 181 -4.13 21.42 -8.35
C LEU A 181 -3.95 21.80 -6.86
N GLN A 182 -4.49 22.95 -6.40
CA GLN A 182 -4.47 23.31 -4.96
C GLN A 182 -5.23 22.29 -4.10
N SER A 183 -6.37 21.84 -4.60
CA SER A 183 -7.23 20.82 -4.01
C SER A 183 -7.15 19.50 -4.78
N LEU A 184 -5.96 19.16 -5.32
CA LEU A 184 -5.74 17.97 -6.12
C LEU A 184 -6.23 16.71 -5.35
N PRO A 185 -7.28 16.01 -5.83
CA PRO A 185 -7.60 14.69 -5.28
C PRO A 185 -6.44 13.74 -5.52
N VAL A 186 -6.33 12.67 -4.73
CA VAL A 186 -5.34 11.63 -5.02
C VAL A 186 -5.63 11.07 -6.41
N ILE A 187 -4.66 11.15 -7.33
CA ILE A 187 -4.78 10.68 -8.70
C ILE A 187 -4.21 9.26 -8.78
N TYR A 188 -4.96 8.33 -9.36
CA TYR A 188 -4.47 7.00 -9.73
C TYR A 188 -4.70 6.75 -11.22
N PHE A 189 -3.95 5.82 -11.79
CA PHE A 189 -4.11 5.39 -13.18
C PHE A 189 -4.59 3.93 -13.26
N PHE A 190 -5.64 3.68 -14.05
CA PHE A 190 -6.33 2.38 -14.12
C PHE A 190 -5.46 1.23 -14.64
N SER A 191 -4.44 1.51 -15.45
CA SER A 191 -3.53 0.51 -16.04
C SER A 191 -3.08 -0.56 -15.03
N SER A 192 -2.76 -0.15 -13.80
CA SER A 192 -2.27 -1.07 -12.77
C SER A 192 -3.35 -2.00 -12.24
N TYR A 193 -4.52 -1.44 -11.96
CA TYR A 193 -5.62 -2.16 -11.33
C TYR A 193 -6.32 -3.09 -12.32
N MET A 194 -6.49 -2.63 -13.56
CA MET A 194 -7.00 -3.42 -14.68
C MET A 194 -6.10 -4.61 -14.96
N TRP A 195 -4.79 -4.37 -15.11
CA TRP A 195 -3.86 -5.44 -15.38
C TRP A 195 -3.85 -6.50 -14.25
N TRP A 196 -3.82 -6.06 -12.98
CA TRP A 196 -3.87 -6.98 -11.84
C TRP A 196 -5.12 -7.84 -11.84
N SER A 197 -6.27 -7.22 -12.14
CA SER A 197 -7.56 -7.89 -12.14
C SER A 197 -7.72 -8.88 -13.29
N SER A 198 -7.19 -8.56 -14.48
CA SER A 198 -7.28 -9.38 -15.68
C SER A 198 -6.30 -10.54 -15.74
N ASN A 199 -5.25 -10.54 -14.89
CA ASN A 199 -4.17 -11.52 -14.99
C ASN A 199 -4.06 -12.48 -13.80
N LYS A 200 -5.02 -12.54 -12.87
CA LYS A 200 -4.99 -13.33 -11.62
C LYS A 200 -4.53 -14.81 -11.74
N THR A 201 -4.50 -15.39 -12.93
CA THR A 201 -4.19 -16.81 -13.21
C THR A 201 -2.78 -17.11 -13.72
N SER A 202 -1.98 -16.14 -14.20
CA SER A 202 -0.67 -16.46 -14.79
C SER A 202 0.49 -16.32 -13.80
N ARG A 203 1.53 -17.15 -13.90
CA ARG A 203 2.69 -17.07 -13.00
C ARG A 203 3.46 -15.73 -13.15
N ALA A 204 3.43 -15.19 -14.36
CA ALA A 204 3.93 -13.87 -14.74
C ALA A 204 2.99 -12.70 -14.33
N ALA A 205 1.81 -13.01 -13.80
CA ALA A 205 0.91 -12.00 -13.25
C ALA A 205 1.27 -11.57 -11.82
N LYS A 206 2.11 -12.38 -11.17
CA LYS A 206 2.07 -12.50 -9.72
C LYS A 206 2.84 -11.44 -8.99
N ILE A 207 3.71 -10.71 -9.70
CA ILE A 207 4.05 -9.33 -9.37
C ILE A 207 4.48 -8.65 -10.65
N LYS A 208 3.79 -7.58 -11.05
CA LYS A 208 4.28 -6.80 -12.19
C LYS A 208 5.17 -5.67 -11.74
N ILE A 209 6.33 -5.73 -12.36
CA ILE A 209 7.37 -4.72 -12.42
C ILE A 209 6.89 -3.67 -13.43
N THR A 210 7.01 -2.37 -13.15
CA THR A 210 7.35 -1.38 -14.17
C THR A 210 8.64 -1.86 -14.82
N ASP A 211 8.55 -2.53 -15.96
CA ASP A 211 9.72 -2.88 -16.78
C ASP A 211 9.83 -1.92 -17.96
N ASN A 212 10.94 -2.01 -18.70
CA ASN A 212 11.24 -1.15 -19.85
C ASN A 212 10.16 -1.16 -20.96
N GLU A 213 9.19 -2.07 -20.91
CA GLU A 213 8.13 -2.20 -21.92
C GLU A 213 6.73 -1.86 -21.37
N ASN A 214 6.53 -1.86 -20.04
CA ASN A 214 5.21 -1.74 -19.45
C ASN A 214 5.15 -0.78 -18.25
N ILE A 215 4.70 0.46 -18.48
CA ILE A 215 4.41 1.42 -17.40
C ILE A 215 2.98 1.21 -16.92
N ASN A 216 2.84 0.38 -15.89
CA ASN A 216 1.53 -0.05 -15.43
C ASN A 216 1.07 0.64 -14.15
N HIS A 217 1.92 1.15 -13.28
CA HIS A 217 1.49 1.79 -12.03
C HIS A 217 2.01 3.22 -11.92
N CYS A 218 1.08 4.15 -11.83
CA CYS A 218 1.36 5.52 -11.46
C CYS A 218 0.23 6.00 -10.54
N TYR A 219 0.57 6.86 -9.60
CA TYR A 219 -0.36 7.67 -8.82
C TYR A 219 0.33 8.96 -8.38
N GLY A 220 -0.45 9.93 -7.95
CA GLY A 220 0.10 11.14 -7.38
C GLY A 220 -0.86 11.87 -6.47
N LYS A 221 -0.30 12.79 -5.69
CA LYS A 221 -1.04 13.60 -4.73
C LYS A 221 -0.31 14.91 -4.48
N ARG A 222 -1.03 15.88 -3.92
CA ARG A 222 -0.43 17.03 -3.23
C ARG A 222 -0.38 16.74 -1.74
N GLY A 223 0.82 16.77 -1.15
CA GLY A 223 1.00 16.59 0.29
C GLY A 223 0.52 17.80 1.08
N SER A 224 0.37 17.61 2.39
CA SER A 224 0.06 18.69 3.33
C SER A 224 1.19 19.71 3.48
N ASP A 225 2.41 19.36 3.04
CA ASP A 225 3.56 20.25 2.92
C ASP A 225 3.54 21.11 1.64
N GLY A 226 2.50 20.97 0.82
CA GLY A 226 2.31 21.71 -0.42
C GLY A 226 3.04 21.14 -1.64
N ARG A 227 3.87 20.10 -1.49
CA ARG A 227 4.61 19.48 -2.60
C ARG A 227 3.74 18.48 -3.37
N TYR A 228 4.13 18.23 -4.62
CA TYR A 228 3.54 17.14 -5.39
C TYR A 228 4.43 15.91 -5.35
N TYR A 229 3.76 14.77 -5.25
CA TYR A 229 4.38 13.45 -5.27
C TYR A 229 3.73 12.68 -6.41
N PHE A 230 4.53 12.20 -7.36
CA PHE A 230 4.06 11.34 -8.43
C PHE A 230 5.04 10.21 -8.68
N GLY A 231 4.52 9.05 -9.06
CA GLY A 231 5.32 7.85 -9.26
C GLY A 231 4.49 6.66 -8.88
N GLY A 232 5.05 5.74 -8.11
CA GLY A 232 4.42 4.48 -7.76
C GLY A 232 4.82 3.38 -8.72
N ASP A 233 6.01 3.44 -9.31
CA ASP A 233 6.54 2.28 -10.01
C ASP A 233 6.56 1.06 -9.09
N ARG A 234 6.65 -0.11 -9.68
CA ARG A 234 6.88 -1.35 -8.92
C ARG A 234 8.08 -2.00 -9.57
N LEU A 235 9.23 -2.09 -8.93
CA LEU A 235 10.43 -2.68 -9.54
C LEU A 235 10.79 -3.94 -8.78
N ILE A 236 11.31 -4.96 -9.46
CA ILE A 236 12.06 -6.00 -8.75
C ILE A 236 13.33 -5.32 -8.24
N PRO A 237 13.54 -5.28 -6.91
CA PRO A 237 14.77 -4.72 -6.38
C PRO A 237 15.94 -5.66 -6.69
N SER A 238 17.12 -5.09 -6.91
CA SER A 238 18.35 -5.87 -7.12
C SER A 238 18.76 -6.68 -5.87
N HIS A 239 18.37 -6.21 -4.69
CA HIS A 239 18.50 -6.90 -3.39
C HIS A 239 17.43 -6.40 -2.40
N SER A 240 17.23 -7.07 -1.25
CA SER A 240 16.11 -6.80 -0.32
C SER A 240 16.05 -5.38 0.31
N ARG A 241 17.07 -4.55 0.06
CA ARG A 241 17.23 -3.19 0.61
C ARG A 241 17.72 -2.21 -0.45
N ASP A 242 17.35 -2.46 -1.71
CA ASP A 242 17.64 -1.55 -2.81
C ASP A 242 16.70 -0.34 -2.72
N TYR A 243 17.24 0.78 -2.26
CA TYR A 243 16.52 2.06 -2.16
C TYR A 243 16.99 3.07 -3.21
N GLU A 244 17.79 2.62 -4.18
CA GLU A 244 18.26 3.49 -5.26
C GLU A 244 17.10 3.76 -6.23
N VAL A 245 16.91 5.03 -6.56
CA VAL A 245 15.90 5.45 -7.53
C VAL A 245 16.41 5.17 -8.94
N ASP A 246 15.59 4.50 -9.74
CA ASP A 246 15.82 4.39 -11.18
C ASP A 246 15.18 5.60 -11.87
N GLU A 247 15.95 6.67 -11.99
CA GLU A 247 15.52 7.96 -12.54
C GLU A 247 15.04 7.86 -13.99
N VAL A 248 15.61 6.94 -14.78
CA VAL A 248 15.22 6.73 -16.18
C VAL A 248 13.81 6.15 -16.23
N ASN A 249 13.56 5.09 -15.45
CA ASN A 249 12.24 4.50 -15.38
C ASN A 249 11.21 5.44 -14.75
N LEU A 250 11.58 6.14 -13.68
CA LEU A 250 10.70 7.12 -13.03
C LEU A 250 10.30 8.23 -14.00
N ARG A 251 11.26 8.80 -14.74
CA ARG A 251 10.97 9.84 -15.75
C ARG A 251 10.09 9.31 -16.88
N ARG A 252 10.31 8.08 -17.32
CA ARG A 252 9.46 7.44 -18.33
C ARG A 252 8.02 7.29 -17.83
N THR A 253 7.84 6.83 -16.59
CA THR A 253 6.51 6.71 -15.95
C THR A 253 5.81 8.06 -15.86
N MET A 254 6.53 9.09 -15.43
CA MET A 254 6.03 10.46 -15.39
C MET A 254 5.59 10.95 -16.78
N ASN A 255 6.43 10.74 -17.80
CA ASN A 255 6.13 11.15 -19.18
C ASN A 255 4.88 10.46 -19.74
N GLU A 256 4.73 9.14 -19.55
CA GLU A 256 3.64 8.36 -20.16
C GLU A 256 2.29 8.50 -19.43
N LYS A 257 2.31 8.81 -18.13
CA LYS A 257 1.10 8.91 -17.31
C LYS A 257 0.83 10.35 -16.87
N ALA A 258 1.60 10.86 -15.90
CA ALA A 258 1.33 12.13 -15.24
C ALA A 258 1.43 13.32 -16.20
N PHE A 259 2.53 13.49 -16.92
CA PHE A 259 2.78 14.63 -17.79
C PHE A 259 1.93 14.60 -19.06
N LYS A 260 1.62 13.39 -19.56
CA LYS A 260 0.75 13.21 -20.72
C LYS A 260 -0.70 13.57 -20.38
N SER A 261 -1.22 13.09 -19.25
CA SER A 261 -2.60 13.36 -18.85
C SER A 261 -2.81 14.72 -18.19
N ILE A 262 -1.80 15.27 -17.50
CA ILE A 262 -1.88 16.54 -16.77
C ILE A 262 -0.65 17.39 -17.13
N PRO A 263 -0.64 18.08 -18.29
CA PRO A 263 0.54 18.83 -18.75
C PRO A 263 1.06 19.87 -17.76
N ALA A 264 0.19 20.48 -16.95
CA ALA A 264 0.62 21.42 -15.91
C ALA A 264 1.55 20.79 -14.87
N ILE A 265 1.42 19.48 -14.59
CA ILE A 265 2.33 18.76 -13.71
C ILE A 265 3.73 18.66 -14.34
N ARG A 266 3.85 18.52 -15.66
CA ARG A 266 5.17 18.55 -16.34
C ARG A 266 5.88 19.86 -16.09
N ASP A 267 5.18 20.97 -16.31
CA ASP A 267 5.77 22.30 -16.19
C ASP A 267 6.26 22.56 -14.76
N ILE A 268 5.54 22.07 -13.75
CA ILE A 268 5.96 22.13 -12.33
C ILE A 268 7.22 21.28 -12.08
N PHE A 269 7.25 20.03 -12.56
CA PHE A 269 8.41 19.14 -12.38
C PHE A 269 9.65 19.61 -13.15
N GLU A 270 9.49 20.24 -14.31
CA GLU A 270 10.60 20.80 -15.10
C GLU A 270 11.10 22.14 -14.54
N GLY A 271 10.24 22.89 -13.84
CA GLY A 271 10.62 24.14 -13.18
C GLY A 271 11.51 23.91 -11.94
N GLU A 272 11.14 22.96 -11.07
CA GLU A 272 11.91 22.66 -9.85
C GLU A 272 11.57 21.27 -9.26
N GLN A 273 12.16 20.21 -9.81
CA GLN A 273 12.19 18.91 -9.12
C GLN A 273 13.12 19.00 -7.91
N VAL A 274 12.58 18.71 -6.72
CA VAL A 274 13.32 18.85 -5.46
C VAL A 274 13.83 17.51 -4.90
N GLY A 275 13.38 16.38 -5.47
CA GLY A 275 13.96 15.09 -5.15
C GLY A 275 13.18 13.89 -5.69
N SER A 276 13.60 12.72 -5.23
CA SER A 276 12.99 11.43 -5.49
C SER A 276 13.30 10.50 -4.31
N TRP A 277 12.50 9.44 -4.13
CA TRP A 277 12.79 8.39 -3.15
C TRP A 277 12.28 7.04 -3.63
N ALA A 278 12.88 5.97 -3.11
CA ALA A 278 12.39 4.60 -3.30
C ALA A 278 12.23 3.87 -1.95
N GLY A 279 11.26 2.97 -1.89
CA GLY A 279 10.95 2.16 -0.71
C GLY A 279 10.52 0.75 -1.09
N ILE A 280 10.65 -0.19 -0.14
CA ILE A 280 10.35 -1.60 -0.39
C ILE A 280 8.99 -1.98 0.22
N MET A 281 8.12 -2.56 -0.60
CA MET A 281 6.81 -3.07 -0.23
C MET A 281 6.81 -4.60 -0.12
N PRO A 282 6.18 -5.19 0.91
CA PRO A 282 6.01 -6.63 1.03
C PRO A 282 4.78 -7.10 0.24
N PHE A 283 4.97 -7.66 -0.96
CA PHE A 283 3.87 -8.26 -1.72
C PHE A 283 3.71 -9.74 -1.38
N THR A 284 2.48 -10.25 -1.51
CA THR A 284 2.20 -11.68 -1.66
C THR A 284 1.81 -11.99 -3.09
N GLU A 285 1.89 -13.26 -3.45
CA GLU A 285 1.52 -13.78 -4.78
C GLU A 285 0.05 -13.48 -5.16
N ASP A 286 -0.84 -13.40 -4.17
CA ASP A 286 -2.27 -13.14 -4.34
C ASP A 286 -2.67 -11.69 -4.00
N GLY A 287 -1.70 -10.83 -3.66
CA GLY A 287 -1.89 -9.42 -3.32
C GLY A 287 -2.67 -9.15 -2.04
N SER A 288 -2.91 -10.15 -1.19
CA SER A 288 -3.56 -9.97 0.10
C SER A 288 -2.58 -10.13 1.26
N PRO A 289 -2.68 -9.30 2.32
CA PRO A 289 -1.79 -9.44 3.48
C PRO A 289 -1.90 -10.82 4.12
N ILE A 290 -0.85 -11.19 4.85
CA ILE A 290 -0.80 -12.38 5.70
C ILE A 290 -0.95 -11.90 7.14
N MET A 291 -2.05 -12.31 7.77
CA MET A 291 -2.32 -12.13 9.19
C MET A 291 -2.67 -13.49 9.78
N ASP A 292 -1.72 -14.13 10.46
CA ASP A 292 -1.92 -15.49 10.94
C ASP A 292 -1.09 -15.81 12.19
N LYS A 293 -1.42 -16.95 12.80
CA LYS A 293 -0.61 -17.62 13.80
C LYS A 293 0.33 -18.61 13.10
N LEU A 294 1.62 -18.48 13.33
CA LEU A 294 2.64 -19.32 12.70
C LEU A 294 2.86 -20.66 13.40
N ASP A 295 2.42 -20.77 14.66
CA ASP A 295 2.52 -22.01 15.42
C ASP A 295 1.32 -22.25 16.36
N GLY A 296 1.34 -23.36 17.09
CA GLY A 296 0.30 -23.70 18.06
C GLY A 296 0.33 -22.85 19.33
N GLU A 297 1.34 -22.01 19.54
CA GLU A 297 1.68 -21.47 20.86
C GLU A 297 1.43 -19.97 20.92
N GLY A 298 2.31 -19.14 20.37
CA GLY A 298 2.22 -17.69 20.49
C GLY A 298 3.00 -16.88 19.46
N LEU A 299 3.44 -17.48 18.35
CA LEU A 299 4.07 -16.74 17.26
C LEU A 299 3.01 -16.33 16.24
N PHE A 300 2.95 -15.04 15.94
CA PHE A 300 2.01 -14.44 15.00
C PHE A 300 2.77 -13.63 13.95
N VAL A 301 2.14 -13.41 12.79
CA VAL A 301 2.67 -12.56 11.73
C VAL A 301 1.60 -11.62 11.20
N ALA A 302 2.01 -10.39 10.89
CA ALA A 302 1.23 -9.42 10.12
C ALA A 302 2.15 -8.76 9.07
N THR A 303 2.09 -9.23 7.83
CA THR A 303 2.94 -8.74 6.73
C THR A 303 2.21 -8.84 5.38
N GLY A 304 2.88 -8.54 4.26
CA GLY A 304 2.29 -8.73 2.93
C GLY A 304 1.28 -7.66 2.52
N PHE A 305 1.24 -6.53 3.23
CA PHE A 305 0.28 -5.45 2.97
C PHE A 305 0.51 -4.71 1.65
N GLY A 306 1.61 -4.98 0.94
CA GLY A 306 1.94 -4.37 -0.34
C GLY A 306 1.79 -2.84 -0.29
N PRO A 307 1.03 -2.23 -1.23
CA PRO A 307 0.81 -0.79 -1.27
C PRO A 307 -0.33 -0.33 -0.34
N GLU A 308 -1.08 -1.24 0.28
CA GLU A 308 -2.29 -0.93 1.05
C GLU A 308 -2.04 -0.85 2.55
N GLY A 309 -0.79 -1.03 3.02
CA GLY A 309 -0.46 -1.02 4.44
C GLY A 309 -0.91 0.24 5.16
N ILE A 310 -0.79 1.41 4.51
CA ILE A 310 -1.27 2.67 5.07
C ILE A 310 -2.80 2.78 5.03
N THR A 311 -3.46 2.13 4.07
CA THR A 311 -4.89 2.26 3.81
C THR A 311 -5.74 1.35 4.68
N ILE A 312 -5.27 0.12 4.92
CA ILE A 312 -6.04 -0.88 5.70
C ILE A 312 -5.32 -1.33 6.97
N GLY A 313 -4.02 -1.05 7.13
CA GLY A 313 -3.19 -1.59 8.21
C GLY A 313 -3.74 -1.26 9.60
N PRO A 314 -3.88 0.03 9.99
CA PRO A 314 -4.38 0.39 11.32
C PRO A 314 -5.75 -0.19 11.64
N GLY A 315 -6.68 -0.17 10.69
CA GLY A 315 -8.01 -0.76 10.84
C GLY A 315 -7.96 -2.28 11.02
N ALA A 316 -7.17 -2.99 10.21
CA ALA A 316 -6.97 -4.43 10.35
C ALA A 316 -6.33 -4.78 11.71
N MET A 317 -5.38 -3.96 12.17
CA MET A 317 -4.67 -4.17 13.43
C MET A 317 -5.54 -4.00 14.68
N LYS A 318 -6.69 -3.32 14.60
CA LYS A 318 -7.67 -3.36 15.70
C LYS A 318 -8.19 -4.76 15.97
N PHE A 319 -8.50 -5.53 14.93
CA PHE A 319 -8.97 -6.91 15.06
C PHE A 319 -7.82 -7.86 15.36
N PHE A 320 -6.71 -7.72 14.62
CA PHE A 320 -5.56 -8.60 14.77
C PHE A 320 -4.92 -8.46 16.16
N GLY A 321 -4.69 -7.23 16.62
CA GLY A 321 -4.15 -6.96 17.96
C GLY A 321 -5.05 -7.49 19.08
N ARG A 322 -6.37 -7.38 18.92
CA ARG A 322 -7.34 -7.95 19.87
C ARG A 322 -7.28 -9.48 19.89
N TRP A 323 -7.21 -10.12 18.72
CA TRP A 323 -7.04 -11.56 18.62
C TRP A 323 -5.73 -12.04 19.25
N VAL A 324 -4.61 -11.34 19.00
CA VAL A 324 -3.33 -11.62 19.64
C VAL A 324 -3.44 -11.48 21.15
N ALA A 325 -4.09 -10.45 21.67
CA ALA A 325 -4.25 -10.24 23.12
C ALA A 325 -5.10 -11.34 23.78
N ASP A 326 -6.29 -11.58 23.25
CA ASP A 326 -7.29 -12.48 23.84
C ASP A 326 -6.97 -13.97 23.61
N GLY A 327 -6.32 -14.30 22.49
CA GLY A 327 -6.15 -15.68 22.04
C GLY A 327 -7.42 -16.27 21.43
N GLY A 328 -7.46 -17.61 21.30
CA GLY A 328 -8.58 -18.33 20.68
C GLY A 328 -8.53 -18.35 19.16
N ASP A 329 -9.69 -18.62 18.55
CA ASP A 329 -9.83 -18.79 17.11
C ASP A 329 -9.72 -17.45 16.35
N MET A 330 -9.23 -17.52 15.12
CA MET A 330 -9.12 -16.36 14.24
C MET A 330 -10.50 -15.73 13.98
N PRO A 331 -10.67 -14.42 14.23
CA PRO A 331 -11.91 -13.70 13.94
C PRO A 331 -12.36 -13.87 12.47
N PRO A 332 -13.66 -14.04 12.19
CA PRO A 332 -14.17 -14.23 10.82
C PRO A 332 -13.68 -13.19 9.81
N ILE A 333 -13.59 -11.91 10.23
CA ILE A 333 -13.12 -10.81 9.36
C ILE A 333 -11.65 -10.95 8.93
N LEU A 334 -10.84 -11.69 9.69
CA LEU A 334 -9.43 -11.95 9.39
C LEU A 334 -9.21 -13.24 8.59
N GLN A 335 -10.19 -14.15 8.53
CA GLN A 335 -10.03 -15.48 7.94
C GLN A 335 -9.57 -15.46 6.48
N THR A 336 -10.01 -14.47 5.70
CA THR A 336 -9.56 -14.32 4.29
C THR A 336 -8.08 -13.93 4.17
N PHE A 337 -7.43 -13.53 5.27
CA PHE A 337 -6.03 -13.11 5.34
C PHE A 337 -5.13 -14.12 6.07
N GLY A 338 -5.70 -15.19 6.66
CA GLY A 338 -4.94 -16.34 7.14
C GLY A 338 -4.33 -17.13 5.99
N MET A 339 -3.27 -17.89 6.23
CA MET A 339 -2.47 -18.59 5.21
C MET A 339 -3.15 -19.85 4.65
N LYS A 340 -4.04 -20.47 5.43
CA LYS A 340 -4.66 -21.77 5.11
C LYS A 340 -5.31 -21.73 3.71
N GLY A 341 -4.88 -22.63 2.81
CA GLY A 341 -5.39 -22.72 1.44
C GLY A 341 -4.95 -21.63 0.45
N ARG A 342 -4.16 -20.62 0.86
CA ARG A 342 -3.73 -19.52 -0.04
C ARG A 342 -2.40 -19.77 -0.76
N PHE A 343 -1.50 -20.52 -0.14
CA PHE A 343 -0.13 -20.72 -0.64
C PHE A 343 0.28 -22.20 -0.72
N GLU A 344 -0.70 -23.09 -0.60
CA GLU A 344 -0.47 -24.53 -0.74
C GLU A 344 -0.11 -24.85 -2.20
N LYS A 345 0.98 -25.61 -2.39
CA LYS A 345 1.34 -26.09 -3.73
C LYS A 345 0.25 -27.03 -4.22
N LYS A 346 -0.38 -26.71 -5.36
CA LYS A 346 -1.18 -27.69 -6.08
C LYS A 346 -0.26 -28.83 -6.50
N ASN A 347 -0.52 -30.05 -6.01
CA ASN A 347 0.17 -31.25 -6.47
C ASN A 347 0.02 -31.34 -8.00
N GLY A 348 1.10 -31.15 -8.76
CA GLY A 348 1.11 -31.31 -10.23
C GLY A 348 1.91 -30.29 -11.04
N GLU A 349 2.31 -29.14 -10.47
CA GLU A 349 3.20 -28.22 -11.19
C GLU A 349 4.67 -28.65 -11.05
N ASN A 350 5.07 -29.62 -11.88
CA ASN A 350 6.47 -29.94 -12.12
C ASN A 350 7.22 -28.69 -12.57
N ARG A 351 8.38 -28.44 -11.96
CA ARG A 351 9.36 -27.45 -12.42
C ARG A 351 9.92 -27.93 -13.76
N GLY A 352 9.42 -27.37 -14.86
CA GLY A 352 10.03 -27.40 -16.18
C GLY A 352 10.78 -26.10 -16.41
#